data_AF-R5GWD3-F1
#
_entry.id   AF-R5GWD3-F1
#
_cell.length_a   1.000
_cell.length_b   1.000
_cell.length_c   1.000
_cell.angle_alpha   90.00
_cell.angle_beta   90.00
_cell.angle_gamma   90.00
#
_symmetry.space_group_name_H-M   'P 1'
#
loop_
_entity.id
_entity.type
_entity.pdbx_description
1 polymer ?
#
loop_
_entity_poly.entity_id
_entity_poly.type
_entity_poly.pdbx_seq_one_letter_code
_entity_poly.pdbx_strand_id
1 'polypeptide(L)'
;MLYDAVTYKTGVSTNQKALIKASGIPALKKKISERAENVSDNSDAISSDRISASESALSESLSALLDGLTKKLPNADTKLDKAAVQAVEKKCEKLINDIISGIEPISPTDGMDVLLYPINRNLSPFHGESSESAAKRRIREKLSSAYNRRESVMREAASRVAETIMSYNVYQRTDGDYYYAINRRAANAVMECNKMFREVGISLPTSAIADIEVVPSLCNTSERELRDIISEDVIEYSGYYTLDSYADYCDVEEEYAGSGMFGRDKYTYGCYNLHKGAEEMIKDMKGTFNSNVNSAWRQTVSNSQTFCNKVKAELESRKAAMIQAAESAVANSGDDKETENLKKAIAELEGFLKG
;
A
#
# COMPACT_ATOMS: atom_id res chain seq x y z
N MET A 1 59.02 -80.86 -32.63
CA MET A 1 58.48 -79.76 -33.45
C MET A 1 58.98 -78.44 -32.86
N LEU A 2 60.11 -77.96 -33.34
CA LEU A 2 60.57 -76.60 -33.05
C LEU A 2 59.77 -75.68 -33.97
N TYR A 3 58.82 -74.93 -33.42
CA TYR A 3 58.23 -73.80 -34.14
C TYR A 3 59.32 -72.74 -34.27
N ASP A 4 59.75 -72.47 -35.51
CA ASP A 4 60.67 -71.38 -35.83
C ASP A 4 60.10 -70.07 -35.27
N ALA A 5 60.94 -69.34 -34.53
CA ALA A 5 60.61 -68.07 -33.90
C ALA A 5 60.08 -67.04 -34.92
N VAL A 6 60.50 -67.14 -36.18
CA VAL A 6 59.97 -66.32 -37.28
C VAL A 6 58.49 -66.62 -37.51
N THR A 7 58.09 -67.89 -37.55
CA THR A 7 56.69 -68.30 -37.76
C THR A 7 55.80 -67.88 -36.59
N TYR A 8 56.28 -68.01 -35.34
CA TYR A 8 55.54 -67.57 -34.16
C TYR A 8 55.34 -66.03 -34.14
N LYS A 9 56.41 -65.26 -34.43
CA LYS A 9 56.35 -63.79 -34.43
C LYS A 9 55.48 -63.26 -35.58
N THR A 10 55.51 -63.92 -36.74
CA THR A 10 54.65 -63.58 -37.88
C THR A 10 53.18 -63.89 -37.55
N GLY A 11 52.89 -65.05 -36.95
CA GLY A 11 51.56 -65.43 -36.48
C GLY A 11 50.99 -64.47 -35.43
N VAL A 12 51.79 -64.08 -34.43
CA VAL A 12 51.40 -63.08 -33.42
C VAL A 12 51.09 -61.74 -34.07
N SER A 13 51.95 -61.22 -34.97
CA SER A 13 51.70 -59.93 -35.64
C SER A 13 50.45 -59.95 -36.54
N THR A 14 50.18 -61.09 -37.19
CA THR A 14 49.03 -61.25 -38.09
C THR A 14 47.74 -61.35 -37.28
N ASN A 15 47.75 -62.11 -36.18
CA ASN A 15 46.63 -62.19 -35.25
C ASN A 15 46.38 -60.87 -34.53
N GLN A 16 47.42 -60.11 -34.16
CA GLN A 16 47.28 -58.79 -33.56
C GLN A 16 46.63 -57.79 -34.52
N LYS A 17 47.05 -57.78 -35.79
CA LYS A 17 46.39 -56.97 -36.85
C LYS A 17 44.95 -57.42 -37.08
N ALA A 18 44.67 -58.72 -37.09
CA ALA A 18 43.32 -59.25 -37.24
C ALA A 18 42.42 -58.89 -36.04
N LEU A 19 42.94 -59.00 -34.82
CA LEU A 19 42.26 -58.60 -33.58
C LEU A 19 42.00 -57.10 -33.52
N ILE A 20 42.96 -56.26 -33.94
CA ILE A 20 42.77 -54.80 -34.04
C ILE A 20 41.73 -54.45 -35.11
N LYS A 21 41.67 -55.21 -36.21
CA LYS A 21 40.67 -55.00 -37.27
C LYS A 21 39.27 -55.48 -36.85
N ALA A 22 39.20 -56.55 -36.05
CA ALA A 22 37.96 -57.12 -35.53
C ALA A 22 37.44 -56.41 -34.25
N SER A 23 38.30 -55.71 -33.50
CA SER A 23 37.94 -55.08 -32.22
C SER A 23 37.06 -53.83 -32.36
N GLY A 24 36.71 -53.42 -33.58
CA GLY A 24 35.90 -52.24 -33.84
C GLY A 24 36.62 -50.90 -33.64
N ILE A 25 37.86 -50.90 -33.14
CA ILE A 25 38.66 -49.70 -32.86
C ILE A 25 38.88 -48.83 -34.11
N PRO A 26 39.20 -49.38 -35.30
CA PRO A 26 39.36 -48.56 -36.51
C PRO A 26 38.06 -47.89 -36.95
N ALA A 27 36.92 -48.59 -36.81
CA ALA A 27 35.60 -48.03 -37.14
C ALA A 27 35.19 -46.94 -36.14
N LEU A 28 35.50 -47.12 -34.86
CA LEU A 28 35.36 -46.08 -33.83
C LEU A 28 36.25 -44.88 -34.12
N LYS A 29 37.51 -45.08 -34.49
CA LYS A 29 38.44 -43.99 -34.82
C LYS A 29 37.96 -43.21 -36.04
N LYS A 30 37.49 -43.90 -37.10
CA LYS A 30 36.88 -43.27 -38.28
C LYS A 30 35.62 -42.47 -37.91
N LYS A 31 34.70 -43.05 -37.13
CA LYS A 31 33.50 -42.33 -36.66
C LYS A 31 33.84 -41.14 -35.76
N ILE A 32 34.88 -41.23 -34.93
CA ILE A 32 35.34 -40.11 -34.09
C ILE A 32 35.94 -39.01 -34.99
N SER A 33 36.75 -39.35 -35.99
CA SER A 33 37.29 -38.38 -36.95
C SER A 33 36.20 -37.72 -37.79
N GLU A 34 35.26 -38.49 -38.35
CA GLU A 34 34.11 -37.96 -39.10
C GLU A 34 33.22 -37.09 -38.22
N ARG A 35 33.06 -37.44 -36.95
CA ARG A 35 32.27 -36.65 -36.00
C ARG A 35 33.04 -35.42 -35.50
N ALA A 36 34.37 -35.47 -35.44
CA ALA A 36 35.22 -34.32 -35.14
C ALA A 36 35.26 -33.32 -36.30
N GLU A 37 35.34 -33.78 -37.55
CA GLU A 37 35.21 -32.95 -38.76
C GLU A 37 33.82 -32.33 -38.84
N ASN A 38 32.75 -33.13 -38.70
CA ASN A 38 31.38 -32.59 -38.66
C ASN A 38 31.12 -31.64 -37.48
N VAL A 39 31.78 -31.85 -36.33
CA VAL A 39 31.69 -30.92 -35.18
C VAL A 39 32.52 -29.68 -35.42
N SER A 40 33.66 -29.76 -36.11
CA SER A 40 34.45 -28.58 -36.53
C SER A 40 33.68 -27.76 -37.55
N ASP A 41 33.17 -28.39 -38.61
CA ASP A 41 32.41 -27.71 -39.65
C ASP A 41 31.10 -27.13 -39.10
N ASN A 42 30.40 -27.85 -38.21
CA ASN A 42 29.25 -27.29 -37.51
C ASN A 42 29.66 -26.24 -36.48
N SER A 43 30.82 -26.31 -35.83
CA SER A 43 31.29 -25.30 -34.88
C SER A 43 31.70 -24.02 -35.62
N ASP A 44 32.33 -24.14 -36.78
CA ASP A 44 32.74 -23.03 -37.61
C ASP A 44 31.53 -22.42 -38.33
N ALA A 45 30.58 -23.24 -38.79
CA ALA A 45 29.30 -22.75 -39.32
C ALA A 45 28.41 -22.14 -38.22
N ILE A 46 28.27 -22.77 -37.05
CA ILE A 46 27.49 -22.20 -35.92
C ILE A 46 28.19 -20.96 -35.37
N SER A 47 29.52 -20.91 -35.31
CA SER A 47 30.23 -19.71 -34.88
C SER A 47 30.12 -18.60 -35.93
N SER A 48 30.25 -18.91 -37.22
CA SER A 48 30.00 -17.96 -38.32
C SER A 48 28.56 -17.47 -38.32
N ASP A 49 27.56 -18.35 -38.18
CA ASP A 49 26.14 -18.01 -38.13
C ASP A 49 25.83 -17.19 -36.87
N ARG A 50 26.43 -17.52 -35.72
CA ARG A 50 26.28 -16.74 -34.48
C ARG A 50 27.00 -15.40 -34.57
N ILE A 51 28.16 -15.32 -35.23
CA ILE A 51 28.87 -14.07 -35.50
C ILE A 51 28.03 -13.22 -36.44
N SER A 52 27.58 -13.75 -37.58
CA SER A 52 26.73 -13.04 -38.55
C SER A 52 25.37 -12.65 -37.97
N ALA A 53 24.75 -13.47 -37.12
CA ALA A 53 23.52 -13.10 -36.42
C ALA A 53 23.78 -12.03 -35.35
N SER A 54 24.93 -12.08 -34.65
CA SER A 54 25.33 -11.04 -33.70
C SER A 54 25.69 -9.74 -34.41
N GLU A 55 26.37 -9.80 -35.56
CA GLU A 55 26.68 -8.67 -36.44
C GLU A 55 25.40 -8.06 -37.01
N SER A 56 24.43 -8.88 -37.42
CA SER A 56 23.12 -8.41 -37.88
C SER A 56 22.36 -7.72 -36.74
N ALA A 57 22.33 -8.31 -35.54
CA ALA A 57 21.67 -7.72 -34.38
C ALA A 57 22.38 -6.44 -33.87
N LEU A 58 23.71 -6.39 -33.95
CA LEU A 58 24.52 -5.20 -33.66
C LEU A 58 24.28 -4.12 -34.72
N SER A 59 24.23 -4.47 -36.00
CA SER A 59 23.94 -3.55 -37.10
C SER A 59 22.53 -2.99 -37.01
N GLU A 60 21.54 -3.81 -36.65
CA GLU A 60 20.17 -3.36 -36.36
C GLU A 60 20.13 -2.44 -35.14
N SER A 61 20.85 -2.76 -34.07
CA SER A 61 20.94 -1.92 -32.87
C SER A 61 21.65 -0.60 -33.14
N LEU A 62 22.74 -0.63 -33.93
CA LEU A 62 23.50 0.55 -34.35
C LEU A 62 22.70 1.41 -35.32
N SER A 63 21.92 0.79 -36.21
CA SER A 63 21.00 1.48 -37.12
C SER A 63 19.82 2.10 -36.37
N ALA A 64 19.25 1.41 -35.37
CA ALA A 64 18.22 1.98 -34.49
C ALA A 64 18.77 3.15 -33.65
N LEU A 65 20.03 3.05 -33.21
CA LEU A 65 20.73 4.11 -32.50
C LEU A 65 21.06 5.30 -33.42
N LEU A 66 21.50 5.03 -34.66
CA LEU A 66 21.71 6.02 -35.71
C LEU A 66 20.41 6.74 -36.04
N ASP A 67 19.31 6.02 -36.26
CA ASP A 67 17.98 6.58 -36.48
C ASP A 67 17.53 7.44 -35.29
N GLY A 68 17.80 6.98 -34.06
CA GLY A 68 17.52 7.72 -32.83
C GLY A 68 18.32 9.02 -32.72
N LEU A 69 19.61 9.00 -33.05
CA LEU A 69 20.49 10.18 -33.07
C LEU A 69 20.15 11.12 -34.23
N THR A 70 19.84 10.59 -35.41
CA THR A 70 19.47 11.36 -36.59
C THR A 70 18.13 12.07 -36.41
N LYS A 71 17.17 11.44 -35.72
CA LYS A 71 15.92 12.08 -35.29
C LYS A 71 16.12 13.17 -34.23
N LYS A 72 17.20 13.11 -33.44
CA LYS A 72 17.60 14.19 -32.52
C LYS A 72 18.30 15.37 -33.23
N LEU A 73 18.91 15.14 -34.40
CA LEU A 73 19.61 16.17 -35.18
C LEU A 73 18.71 17.37 -35.57
N PRO A 74 17.47 17.21 -36.08
CA PRO A 74 16.59 18.35 -36.37
C PRO A 74 16.08 19.09 -35.13
N ASN A 75 16.27 18.54 -33.92
CA ASN A 75 16.00 19.23 -32.64
C ASN A 75 17.24 19.91 -32.04
N ALA A 76 18.43 19.70 -32.61
CA ALA A 76 19.67 20.33 -32.14
C ALA A 76 19.89 21.73 -32.74
N ASP A 77 19.34 22.00 -33.93
CA ASP A 77 19.42 23.32 -34.59
C ASP A 77 18.30 24.29 -34.14
N THR A 78 17.24 23.78 -33.49
CA THR A 78 16.19 24.60 -32.87
C THR A 78 16.50 24.78 -31.39
N LYS A 79 16.97 25.98 -31.01
CA LYS A 79 17.01 26.37 -29.60
C LYS A 79 15.65 26.11 -28.97
N LEU A 80 15.64 25.43 -27.81
CA LEU A 80 14.42 25.26 -27.03
C LEU A 80 13.87 26.65 -26.72
N ASP A 81 12.56 26.83 -26.91
CA ASP A 81 11.92 28.07 -26.50
C ASP A 81 11.92 28.14 -24.97
N LYS A 82 12.89 28.88 -24.43
CA LYS A 82 13.06 29.09 -23.00
C LYS A 82 11.79 29.60 -22.33
N ALA A 83 11.00 30.44 -23.02
CA ALA A 83 9.75 30.95 -22.44
C ALA A 83 8.68 29.85 -22.36
N ALA A 84 8.60 28.97 -23.38
CA ALA A 84 7.71 27.82 -23.35
C ALA A 84 8.10 26.81 -22.26
N VAL A 85 9.40 26.52 -22.10
CA VAL A 85 9.90 25.62 -21.04
C VAL A 85 9.60 26.19 -19.65
N GLN A 86 9.90 27.47 -19.40
CA GLN A 86 9.59 28.13 -18.13
C GLN A 86 8.08 28.19 -17.83
N ALA A 87 7.25 28.29 -18.86
CA ALA A 87 5.80 28.20 -18.69
C ALA A 87 5.35 26.80 -18.27
N VAL A 88 5.97 25.75 -18.81
CA VAL A 88 5.73 24.36 -18.39
C VAL A 88 6.22 24.13 -16.96
N GLU A 89 7.43 24.57 -16.60
CA GLU A 89 7.96 24.48 -15.23
C GLU A 89 6.95 25.04 -14.22
N LYS A 90 6.47 26.27 -14.43
CA LYS A 90 5.48 26.91 -13.55
C LYS A 90 4.15 26.14 -13.47
N LYS A 91 3.70 25.53 -14.58
CA LYS A 91 2.48 24.70 -14.57
C LYS A 91 2.69 23.43 -13.76
N CYS A 92 3.82 22.75 -13.95
CA CYS A 92 4.20 21.55 -13.20
C CYS A 92 4.36 21.85 -11.71
N GLU A 93 5.03 22.94 -11.35
CA GLU A 93 5.15 23.41 -9.97
C GLU A 93 3.79 23.64 -9.34
N LYS A 94 2.91 24.37 -10.03
CA LYS A 94 1.56 24.63 -9.55
C LYS A 94 0.78 23.34 -9.35
N LEU A 95 0.76 22.45 -10.35
CA LEU A 95 0.05 21.18 -10.28
C LEU A 95 0.52 20.35 -9.09
N ILE A 96 1.83 20.19 -8.90
CA ILE A 96 2.39 19.41 -7.79
C ILE A 96 2.08 20.08 -6.45
N ASN A 97 2.21 21.40 -6.34
CA ASN A 97 1.90 22.12 -5.10
C ASN A 97 0.41 22.06 -4.74
N ASP A 98 -0.49 22.10 -5.72
CA ASP A 98 -1.94 21.94 -5.53
C ASP A 98 -2.24 20.52 -4.99
N ILE A 99 -1.59 19.49 -5.53
CA ILE A 99 -1.72 18.11 -5.02
C ILE A 99 -1.16 18.00 -3.59
N ILE A 100 0.04 18.52 -3.33
CA ILE A 100 0.65 18.51 -1.98
C ILE A 100 -0.25 19.19 -0.95
N SER A 101 -0.87 20.30 -1.32
CA SER A 101 -1.78 21.05 -0.46
C SER A 101 -3.06 20.27 -0.18
N GLY A 102 -3.54 19.47 -1.14
CA GLY A 102 -4.70 18.60 -0.98
C GLY A 102 -4.43 17.24 -0.32
N ILE A 103 -3.18 16.91 0.03
CA ILE A 103 -2.84 15.70 0.80
C ILE A 103 -2.96 16.04 2.28
N GLU A 104 -4.01 15.52 2.91
CA GLU A 104 -4.29 15.70 4.33
C GLU A 104 -4.36 14.33 5.02
N PRO A 105 -3.86 14.19 6.26
CA PRO A 105 -4.02 12.96 7.04
C PRO A 105 -5.50 12.70 7.35
N ILE A 106 -5.81 11.48 7.77
CA ILE A 106 -7.14 11.12 8.26
C ILE A 106 -7.49 12.00 9.48
N SER A 107 -8.73 12.52 9.54
CA SER A 107 -9.15 13.40 10.63
C SER A 107 -9.27 12.65 11.97
N PRO A 108 -8.97 13.30 13.10
CA PRO A 108 -9.27 12.77 14.43
C PRO A 108 -10.76 12.50 14.67
N THR A 109 -11.66 13.09 13.87
CA THR A 109 -13.13 13.03 14.07
C THR A 109 -13.87 12.22 13.01
N ASP A 110 -13.20 11.70 11.98
CA ASP A 110 -13.87 10.95 10.92
C ASP A 110 -14.30 9.56 11.44
N GLY A 111 -15.59 9.41 11.77
CA GLY A 111 -16.24 8.09 11.85
C GLY A 111 -16.52 7.50 13.24
N MET A 112 -16.43 8.27 14.33
CA MET A 112 -16.55 7.71 15.69
C MET A 112 -17.83 8.12 16.43
N ASP A 113 -18.97 8.22 15.75
CA ASP A 113 -20.24 8.46 16.44
C ASP A 113 -20.80 7.15 17.02
N VAL A 114 -20.54 6.93 18.31
CA VAL A 114 -20.89 5.68 19.00
C VAL A 114 -22.30 5.79 19.57
N LEU A 115 -23.25 5.15 18.87
CA LEU A 115 -24.63 5.03 19.34
C LEU A 115 -24.77 3.85 20.31
N LEU A 116 -24.70 4.10 21.63
CA LEU A 116 -25.04 3.10 22.68
C LEU A 116 -26.57 2.88 22.85
N TYR A 117 -27.32 2.98 21.74
CA TYR A 117 -28.74 3.33 21.74
C TYR A 117 -29.77 2.28 22.19
N PRO A 118 -29.49 1.00 22.53
CA PRO A 118 -30.57 0.13 23.02
C PRO A 118 -30.58 -0.10 24.53
N ILE A 119 -29.85 0.68 25.34
CA ILE A 119 -29.86 0.53 26.81
C ILE A 119 -31.16 1.07 27.43
N ASN A 120 -31.75 2.13 26.86
CA ASN A 120 -32.90 2.84 27.44
C ASN A 120 -34.29 2.35 26.94
N ARG A 121 -34.38 1.16 26.32
CA ARG A 121 -35.67 0.71 25.76
C ARG A 121 -36.70 0.48 26.88
N ASN A 122 -37.83 1.19 26.79
CA ASN A 122 -39.06 1.00 27.59
C ASN A 122 -38.96 1.33 29.10
N LEU A 123 -38.20 2.36 29.48
CA LEU A 123 -38.22 2.89 30.85
C LEU A 123 -39.40 3.85 31.03
N SER A 124 -40.54 3.31 31.50
CA SER A 124 -41.73 4.12 31.82
C SER A 124 -41.80 4.45 33.32
N PRO A 125 -42.39 5.61 33.67
CA PRO A 125 -42.77 5.92 35.05
C PRO A 125 -43.61 4.82 35.69
N PHE A 126 -43.63 4.80 37.02
CA PHE A 126 -44.52 3.95 37.80
C PHE A 126 -44.93 4.63 39.11
N HIS A 127 -46.06 4.19 39.67
CA HIS A 127 -46.70 4.75 40.86
C HIS A 127 -47.28 3.64 41.73
N GLY A 128 -47.74 4.00 42.94
CA GLY A 128 -48.57 3.15 43.78
C GLY A 128 -47.82 2.15 44.66
N GLU A 129 -46.51 2.30 44.85
CA GLU A 129 -45.75 1.44 45.76
C GLU A 129 -46.03 1.77 47.22
N SER A 130 -46.03 0.75 48.09
CA SER A 130 -46.42 0.89 49.50
C SER A 130 -45.36 1.53 50.39
N SER A 131 -44.12 1.67 49.92
CA SER A 131 -43.02 2.30 50.64
C SER A 131 -41.93 2.78 49.68
N GLU A 132 -41.10 3.72 50.12
CA GLU A 132 -39.91 4.17 49.37
C GLU A 132 -38.99 3.00 49.01
N SER A 133 -38.79 2.05 49.94
CA SER A 133 -37.98 0.86 49.68
C SER A 133 -38.58 -0.06 48.60
N ALA A 134 -39.92 -0.16 48.53
CA ALA A 134 -40.61 -0.91 47.47
C ALA A 134 -40.44 -0.22 46.11
N ALA A 135 -40.53 1.12 46.06
CA ALA A 135 -40.23 1.91 44.88
C ALA A 135 -38.77 1.75 44.43
N LYS A 136 -37.79 1.82 45.33
CA LYS A 136 -36.37 1.56 45.01
C LYS A 136 -36.12 0.13 44.50
N ARG A 137 -36.84 -0.87 45.02
CA ARG A 137 -36.77 -2.25 44.48
C ARG A 137 -37.30 -2.30 43.05
N ARG A 138 -38.44 -1.66 42.77
CA ARG A 138 -39.03 -1.61 41.43
C ARG A 138 -38.18 -0.84 40.41
N ILE A 139 -37.49 0.23 40.84
CA ILE A 139 -36.48 0.93 40.02
C ILE A 139 -35.39 -0.04 39.59
N ARG A 140 -34.80 -0.79 40.54
CA ARG A 140 -33.76 -1.78 40.23
C ARG A 140 -34.23 -2.84 39.26
N GLU A 141 -35.41 -3.42 39.49
CA GLU A 141 -35.99 -4.44 38.59
C GLU A 141 -36.11 -3.90 37.16
N LYS A 142 -36.59 -2.67 36.99
CA LYS A 142 -36.72 -2.04 35.67
C LYS A 142 -35.37 -1.68 35.03
N LEU A 143 -34.37 -1.25 35.82
CA LEU A 143 -33.02 -0.94 35.32
C LEU A 143 -32.15 -2.19 35.11
N SER A 144 -32.49 -3.34 35.69
CA SER A 144 -31.67 -4.56 35.67
C SER A 144 -31.33 -5.03 34.25
N SER A 145 -32.31 -4.99 33.34
CA SER A 145 -32.08 -5.38 31.94
C SER A 145 -31.06 -4.47 31.24
N ALA A 146 -31.15 -3.15 31.47
CA ALA A 146 -30.20 -2.18 30.95
C ALA A 146 -28.79 -2.43 31.52
N TYR A 147 -28.70 -2.60 32.85
CA TYR A 147 -27.45 -2.82 33.57
C TYR A 147 -26.72 -4.10 33.14
N ASN A 148 -27.45 -5.20 32.95
CA ASN A 148 -26.90 -6.49 32.55
C ASN A 148 -26.48 -6.54 31.07
N ARG A 149 -27.07 -5.68 30.22
CA ARG A 149 -26.76 -5.62 28.79
C ARG A 149 -25.54 -4.77 28.45
N ARG A 150 -25.00 -4.00 29.41
CA ARG A 150 -23.89 -3.06 29.20
C ARG A 150 -22.72 -3.72 28.48
N GLU A 151 -22.20 -4.83 29.00
CA GLU A 151 -21.05 -5.52 28.39
C GLU A 151 -21.32 -5.93 26.94
N SER A 152 -22.47 -6.54 26.66
CA SER A 152 -22.82 -6.97 25.30
C SER A 152 -22.92 -5.79 24.33
N VAL A 153 -23.53 -4.68 24.75
CA VAL A 153 -23.64 -3.46 23.93
C VAL A 153 -22.25 -2.86 23.68
N MET A 154 -21.38 -2.86 24.70
CA MET A 154 -20.02 -2.36 24.57
C MET A 154 -19.17 -3.20 23.62
N ARG A 155 -19.24 -4.53 23.72
CA ARG A 155 -18.50 -5.44 22.81
C ARG A 155 -18.97 -5.30 21.36
N GLU A 156 -20.27 -5.09 21.15
CA GLU A 156 -20.82 -4.83 19.80
C GLU A 156 -20.31 -3.50 19.24
N ALA A 157 -20.34 -2.44 20.05
CA ALA A 157 -19.80 -1.12 19.67
C ALA A 157 -18.29 -1.19 19.38
N ALA A 158 -17.52 -1.87 20.24
CA ALA A 158 -16.08 -2.07 20.07
C ALA A 158 -15.75 -2.81 18.77
N SER A 159 -16.56 -3.81 18.40
CA SER A 159 -16.38 -4.56 17.15
C SER A 159 -16.53 -3.65 15.93
N ARG A 160 -17.58 -2.83 15.88
CA ARG A 160 -17.80 -1.89 14.78
C ARG A 160 -16.69 -0.85 14.67
N VAL A 161 -16.22 -0.32 15.80
CA VAL A 161 -15.12 0.65 15.80
C VAL A 161 -13.82 -0.01 15.38
N ALA A 162 -13.51 -1.21 15.89
CA ALA A 162 -12.31 -1.94 15.49
C ALA A 162 -12.28 -2.23 13.98
N GLU A 163 -13.40 -2.64 13.39
CA GLU A 163 -13.54 -2.84 11.94
C GLU A 163 -13.23 -1.55 11.16
N THR A 164 -13.80 -0.41 11.59
CA THR A 164 -13.50 0.89 11.00
C THR A 164 -12.02 1.24 11.11
N ILE A 165 -11.41 1.12 12.30
CA ILE A 165 -9.99 1.39 12.51
C ILE A 165 -9.12 0.48 11.63
N MET A 166 -9.45 -0.81 11.53
CA MET A 166 -8.74 -1.78 10.71
C MET A 166 -8.80 -1.43 9.22
N SER A 167 -9.92 -0.91 8.73
CA SER A 167 -10.05 -0.50 7.32
C SER A 167 -9.03 0.57 6.91
N TYR A 168 -8.60 1.42 7.86
CA TYR A 168 -7.55 2.42 7.66
C TYR A 168 -6.14 1.92 7.98
N ASN A 169 -5.98 0.69 8.49
CA ASN A 169 -4.69 0.07 8.78
C ASN A 169 -4.33 -1.04 7.79
N VAL A 170 -4.99 -1.07 6.63
CA VAL A 170 -4.67 -1.96 5.51
C VAL A 170 -4.43 -1.10 4.28
N TYR A 171 -3.45 -1.49 3.46
CA TYR A 171 -3.22 -0.92 2.15
C TYR A 171 -3.74 -1.86 1.07
N GLN A 172 -4.70 -1.41 0.27
CA GLN A 172 -5.24 -2.15 -0.87
C GLN A 172 -5.15 -1.31 -2.15
N ARG A 173 -4.71 -1.93 -3.25
CA ARG A 173 -4.67 -1.28 -4.57
C ARG A 173 -6.05 -1.30 -5.23
N THR A 174 -7.05 -0.73 -4.57
CA THR A 174 -8.45 -0.73 -5.00
C THR A 174 -9.10 0.64 -4.86
N ASP A 175 -10.08 0.92 -5.71
CA ASP A 175 -10.89 2.13 -5.60
C ASP A 175 -11.65 2.14 -4.26
N GLY A 176 -11.44 3.20 -3.47
CA GLY A 176 -12.00 3.34 -2.12
C GLY A 176 -10.95 3.31 -1.00
N ASP A 177 -9.75 2.79 -1.26
CA ASP A 177 -8.63 2.85 -0.30
C ASP A 177 -8.02 4.26 -0.27
N TYR A 178 -7.93 4.82 0.94
CA TYR A 178 -7.45 6.17 1.20
C TYR A 178 -5.99 6.38 0.73
N TYR A 179 -5.10 5.45 1.05
CA TYR A 179 -3.67 5.56 0.73
C TYR A 179 -3.42 5.37 -0.77
N TYR A 180 -4.10 4.41 -1.38
CA TYR A 180 -4.03 4.17 -2.82
C TYR A 180 -4.56 5.35 -3.62
N ALA A 181 -5.65 5.98 -3.18
CA ALA A 181 -6.19 7.18 -3.83
C ALA A 181 -5.17 8.33 -3.85
N ILE A 182 -4.42 8.52 -2.76
CA ILE A 182 -3.36 9.54 -2.67
C ILE A 182 -2.19 9.20 -3.62
N ASN A 183 -1.67 7.96 -3.57
CA ASN A 183 -0.60 7.53 -4.47
C ASN A 183 -1.00 7.68 -5.94
N ARG A 184 -2.23 7.30 -6.30
CA ARG A 184 -2.74 7.43 -7.68
C ARG A 184 -2.80 8.88 -8.13
N ARG A 185 -3.29 9.79 -7.27
CA ARG A 185 -3.31 11.23 -7.57
C ARG A 185 -1.90 11.78 -7.79
N ALA A 186 -0.95 11.39 -6.93
CA ALA A 186 0.45 11.79 -7.04
C ALA A 186 1.10 11.28 -8.34
N ALA A 187 0.91 10.00 -8.68
CA ALA A 187 1.42 9.40 -9.92
C ALA A 187 0.83 10.06 -11.17
N ASN A 188 -0.48 10.34 -11.19
CA ASN A 188 -1.12 11.04 -12.30
C ASN A 188 -0.54 12.43 -12.53
N ALA A 189 -0.27 13.20 -11.47
CA ALA A 189 0.35 14.52 -11.58
C ALA A 189 1.76 14.44 -12.17
N VAL A 190 2.57 13.47 -11.74
CA VAL A 190 3.91 13.22 -12.31
C VAL A 190 3.84 12.88 -13.79
N MET A 191 2.89 12.03 -14.19
CA MET A 191 2.67 11.67 -15.60
C MET A 191 2.21 12.86 -16.45
N GLU A 192 1.35 13.73 -15.90
CA GLU A 192 0.89 14.93 -16.57
C GLU A 192 2.02 15.93 -16.78
N CYS A 193 2.88 16.13 -15.77
CA CYS A 193 4.11 16.92 -15.91
C CYS A 193 5.02 16.36 -17.01
N ASN A 194 5.25 15.04 -17.04
CA ASN A 194 6.04 14.39 -18.09
C ASN A 194 5.46 14.65 -19.49
N LYS A 195 4.13 14.59 -19.63
CA LYS A 195 3.47 14.92 -20.90
C LYS A 195 3.72 16.38 -21.31
N MET A 196 3.55 17.33 -20.39
CA MET A 196 3.79 18.76 -20.67
C MET A 196 5.24 19.05 -21.08
N PHE A 197 6.22 18.41 -20.42
CA PHE A 197 7.63 18.56 -20.80
C PHE A 197 7.94 17.94 -22.17
N ARG A 198 7.33 16.81 -22.52
CA ARG A 198 7.47 16.21 -23.86
C ARG A 198 6.92 17.10 -24.97
N GLU A 199 5.83 17.83 -24.71
CA GLU A 199 5.23 18.76 -25.67
C GLU A 199 6.16 19.92 -26.04
N VAL A 200 7.09 20.29 -25.15
CA VAL A 200 8.15 21.28 -25.40
C VAL A 200 9.50 20.65 -25.76
N GLY A 201 9.52 19.36 -26.09
CA GLY A 201 10.73 18.67 -26.58
C GLY A 201 11.70 18.20 -25.48
N ILE A 202 11.31 18.23 -24.21
CA ILE A 202 12.15 17.79 -23.09
C ILE A 202 11.82 16.34 -22.71
N SER A 203 12.86 15.51 -22.66
CA SER A 203 12.78 14.15 -22.12
C SER A 203 13.29 14.13 -20.68
N LEU A 204 12.38 13.93 -19.73
CA LEU A 204 12.72 13.83 -18.31
C LEU A 204 13.43 12.50 -17.98
N PRO A 205 14.31 12.47 -16.96
CA PRO A 205 14.95 11.25 -16.51
C PRO A 205 13.95 10.29 -15.85
N THR A 206 14.21 8.98 -15.90
CA THR A 206 13.35 7.95 -15.29
C THR A 206 13.11 8.21 -13.80
N SER A 207 14.11 8.71 -13.07
CA SER A 207 14.00 9.09 -11.67
C SER A 207 13.05 10.26 -11.42
N ALA A 208 12.68 11.06 -12.42
CA ALA A 208 11.70 12.13 -12.27
C ALA A 208 10.27 11.67 -12.58
N ILE A 209 10.11 10.56 -13.32
CA ILE A 209 8.81 10.11 -13.85
C ILE A 209 8.38 8.74 -13.32
N ALA A 210 9.22 8.08 -12.52
CA ALA A 210 8.89 6.80 -11.90
C ALA A 210 7.68 6.96 -10.96
N ASP A 211 6.81 5.95 -10.96
CA ASP A 211 5.60 5.91 -10.15
C ASP A 211 5.90 6.17 -8.67
N ILE A 212 5.03 6.95 -8.04
CA ILE A 212 5.07 7.19 -6.60
C ILE A 212 4.28 6.07 -5.94
N GLU A 213 5.00 5.13 -5.34
CA GLU A 213 4.41 4.05 -4.54
C GLU A 213 4.96 4.10 -3.11
N VAL A 214 4.31 4.91 -2.27
CA VAL A 214 4.56 4.91 -0.84
C VAL A 214 3.65 3.89 -0.18
N VAL A 215 4.23 2.97 0.60
CA VAL A 215 3.45 2.03 1.40
C VAL A 215 3.35 2.56 2.84
N PRO A 216 2.15 2.68 3.42
CA PRO A 216 2.00 3.11 4.82
C PRO A 216 2.61 2.08 5.77
N SER A 217 3.14 2.55 6.90
CA SER A 217 3.48 1.66 8.01
C SER A 217 2.18 1.16 8.62
N LEU A 218 1.85 -0.11 8.40
CA LEU A 218 0.62 -0.71 8.91
C LEU A 218 0.72 -0.98 10.42
N CYS A 219 -0.40 -0.86 11.12
CA CYS A 219 -0.49 -1.28 12.52
C CYS A 219 -0.50 -2.82 12.60
N ASN A 220 0.31 -3.39 13.50
CA ASN A 220 0.36 -4.85 13.70
C ASN A 220 -0.75 -5.36 14.64
N THR A 221 -1.55 -4.48 15.21
CA THR A 221 -2.61 -4.85 16.15
C THR A 221 -3.70 -5.58 15.40
N SER A 222 -4.03 -6.79 15.85
CA SER A 222 -5.13 -7.56 15.31
C SER A 222 -6.47 -6.92 15.63
N GLU A 223 -7.50 -7.23 14.84
CA GLU A 223 -8.85 -6.76 15.11
C GLU A 223 -9.35 -7.16 16.50
N ARG A 224 -8.99 -8.38 16.94
CA ARG A 224 -9.33 -8.87 18.29
C ARG A 224 -8.68 -8.02 19.37
N GLU A 225 -7.38 -7.74 19.25
CA GLU A 225 -6.67 -6.90 20.20
C GLU A 225 -7.22 -5.47 20.21
N LEU A 226 -7.60 -4.90 19.06
CA LEU A 226 -8.27 -3.60 19.00
C LEU A 226 -9.62 -3.62 19.73
N ARG A 227 -10.43 -4.66 19.54
CA ARG A 227 -11.70 -4.82 20.26
C ARG A 227 -11.48 -4.86 21.77
N ASP A 228 -10.47 -5.61 22.21
CA ASP A 228 -10.12 -5.73 23.62
C ASP A 228 -9.66 -4.37 24.17
N ILE A 229 -8.74 -3.66 23.52
CA ILE A 229 -8.29 -2.30 23.88
C ILE A 229 -9.46 -1.31 23.95
N ILE A 230 -10.36 -1.32 22.97
CA ILE A 230 -11.49 -0.39 22.91
C ILE A 230 -12.47 -0.65 24.06
N SER A 231 -12.72 -1.92 24.38
CA SER A 231 -13.66 -2.31 25.44
C SER A 231 -13.03 -2.43 26.83
N GLU A 232 -11.71 -2.27 26.92
CA GLU A 232 -10.92 -2.41 28.14
C GLU A 232 -11.46 -1.50 29.24
N ASP A 233 -11.71 -2.11 30.39
CA ASP A 233 -12.18 -1.50 31.63
C ASP A 233 -13.43 -0.61 31.51
N VAL A 234 -14.17 -0.63 30.39
CA VAL A 234 -15.37 0.20 30.24
C VAL A 234 -16.44 -0.22 31.25
N ILE A 235 -16.57 -1.54 31.48
CA ILE A 235 -17.48 -2.10 32.49
C ILE A 235 -16.88 -2.05 33.89
N GLU A 236 -15.56 -2.17 34.02
CA GLU A 236 -14.88 -2.17 35.32
C GLU A 236 -14.79 -0.77 35.94
N TYR A 237 -14.44 0.26 35.16
CA TYR A 237 -14.50 1.67 35.59
C TYR A 237 -15.94 2.17 35.74
N SER A 238 -16.91 1.70 34.93
CA SER A 238 -18.34 1.93 35.25
C SER A 238 -18.83 1.04 36.40
N GLY A 239 -18.01 0.09 36.86
CA GLY A 239 -18.28 -0.82 37.97
C GLY A 239 -18.11 -0.18 39.35
N TYR A 240 -17.55 1.03 39.43
CA TYR A 240 -17.66 1.85 40.65
C TYR A 240 -19.12 2.17 41.00
N TYR A 241 -20.02 2.11 40.01
CA TYR A 241 -21.45 2.32 40.16
C TYR A 241 -22.20 0.98 40.04
N THR A 242 -22.74 0.54 41.17
CA THR A 242 -23.61 -0.63 41.25
C THR A 242 -24.98 -0.33 40.62
N LEU A 243 -25.81 -1.35 40.37
CA LEU A 243 -27.21 -1.13 39.98
C LEU A 243 -27.93 -0.23 41.00
N ASP A 244 -27.61 -0.36 42.29
CA ASP A 244 -28.13 0.52 43.35
C ASP A 244 -27.67 1.96 43.15
N SER A 245 -26.40 2.18 42.79
CA SER A 245 -25.87 3.52 42.52
C SER A 245 -26.60 4.21 41.37
N TYR A 246 -26.95 3.48 40.30
CA TYR A 246 -27.75 4.02 39.20
C TYR A 246 -29.24 4.22 39.58
N ALA A 247 -29.76 3.36 40.44
CA ALA A 247 -31.11 3.50 40.97
C ALA A 247 -31.26 4.76 41.84
N ASP A 248 -30.20 5.19 42.53
CA ASP A 248 -30.20 6.42 43.35
C ASP A 248 -30.27 7.72 42.52
N TYR A 249 -29.99 7.69 41.21
CA TYR A 249 -30.26 8.82 40.30
C TYR A 249 -31.73 8.94 39.89
N CYS A 250 -32.56 7.95 40.24
CA CYS A 250 -33.99 7.97 39.97
C CYS A 250 -34.72 8.53 41.20
N ASP A 251 -35.31 9.72 41.05
CA ASP A 251 -36.06 10.36 42.13
C ASP A 251 -37.29 9.51 42.52
N VAL A 252 -37.37 9.14 43.80
CA VAL A 252 -38.57 8.52 44.39
C VAL A 252 -39.41 9.62 45.01
N GLU A 253 -40.66 9.72 44.57
CA GLU A 253 -41.59 10.74 45.04
C GLU A 253 -42.71 10.12 45.86
N GLU A 254 -43.09 10.80 46.95
CA GLU A 254 -44.25 10.47 47.76
C GLU A 254 -45.50 11.12 47.17
N GLU A 255 -46.56 10.34 46.98
CA GLU A 255 -47.78 10.72 46.29
C GLU A 255 -48.97 10.50 47.22
N TYR A 256 -49.80 11.53 47.39
CA TYR A 256 -51.02 11.42 48.18
C TYR A 256 -52.00 10.43 47.54
N ALA A 257 -52.39 9.41 48.29
CA ALA A 257 -53.24 8.30 47.85
C ALA A 257 -54.65 8.31 48.49
N GLY A 258 -55.04 9.43 49.09
CA GLY A 258 -56.33 9.62 49.77
C GLY A 258 -56.26 9.43 51.29
N SER A 259 -57.39 9.62 51.98
CA SER A 259 -57.47 9.40 53.44
C SER A 259 -58.09 8.04 53.76
N GLY A 260 -57.54 7.35 54.76
CA GLY A 260 -58.06 6.08 55.28
C GLY A 260 -59.34 6.25 56.09
N MET A 261 -59.96 5.11 56.43
CA MET A 261 -61.24 5.02 57.16
C MET A 261 -61.23 5.72 58.55
N PHE A 262 -60.04 5.98 59.11
CA PHE A 262 -59.85 6.70 60.38
C PHE A 262 -59.32 8.14 60.20
N GLY A 263 -59.46 8.72 59.00
CA GLY A 263 -59.08 10.11 58.71
C GLY A 263 -57.57 10.37 58.59
N ARG A 264 -56.74 9.33 58.57
CA ARG A 264 -55.29 9.47 58.32
C ARG A 264 -55.00 9.49 56.84
N ASP A 265 -54.20 10.45 56.40
CA ASP A 265 -53.70 10.51 55.03
C ASP A 265 -52.85 9.28 54.71
N LYS A 266 -53.05 8.74 53.51
CA LYS A 266 -52.29 7.64 52.94
C LYS A 266 -51.42 8.19 51.84
N TYR A 267 -50.21 7.68 51.77
CA TYR A 267 -49.25 8.03 50.74
C TYR A 267 -48.76 6.76 50.07
N THR A 268 -48.43 6.87 48.79
CA THR A 268 -47.77 5.86 47.97
C THR A 268 -46.50 6.44 47.40
N TYR A 269 -45.63 5.60 46.84
CA TYR A 269 -44.35 6.03 46.27
C TYR A 269 -44.29 5.69 44.79
N GLY A 270 -43.69 6.59 44.00
CA GLY A 270 -43.55 6.47 42.55
C GLY A 270 -42.20 6.98 42.06
N CYS A 271 -41.95 6.84 40.76
CA CYS A 271 -40.77 7.38 40.09
C CYS A 271 -41.13 7.87 38.69
N TYR A 272 -40.94 9.17 38.45
CA TYR A 272 -41.20 9.82 37.16
C TYR A 272 -39.99 9.79 36.22
N ASN A 273 -38.77 9.76 36.79
CA ASN A 273 -37.52 10.00 36.07
C ASN A 273 -36.64 8.75 35.93
N LEU A 274 -37.24 7.57 35.71
CA LEU A 274 -36.51 6.31 35.60
C LEU A 274 -35.43 6.32 34.49
N HIS A 275 -35.61 7.13 33.45
CA HIS A 275 -34.63 7.28 32.37
C HIS A 275 -33.29 7.85 32.84
N LYS A 276 -33.27 8.69 33.90
CA LYS A 276 -32.04 9.31 34.42
C LYS A 276 -30.99 8.28 34.85
N GLY A 277 -31.41 7.23 35.55
CA GLY A 277 -30.49 6.16 35.96
C GLY A 277 -29.81 5.48 34.77
N ALA A 278 -30.53 5.35 33.64
CA ALA A 278 -29.97 4.76 32.43
C ALA A 278 -29.15 5.73 31.58
N GLU A 279 -29.46 7.03 31.61
CA GLU A 279 -28.62 8.08 31.03
C GLU A 279 -27.25 8.17 31.71
N GLU A 280 -27.20 8.11 33.05
CA GLU A 280 -25.93 8.10 33.78
C GLU A 280 -25.13 6.81 33.50
N MET A 281 -25.79 5.64 33.40
CA MET A 281 -25.13 4.41 32.90
C MET A 281 -24.47 4.62 31.53
N ILE A 282 -25.20 5.24 30.58
CA ILE A 282 -24.68 5.53 29.23
C ILE A 282 -23.48 6.48 29.28
N LYS A 283 -23.59 7.54 30.06
CA LYS A 283 -22.57 8.58 30.21
C LYS A 283 -21.26 8.00 30.76
N ASP A 284 -21.34 7.15 31.78
CA ASP A 284 -20.17 6.49 32.37
C ASP A 284 -19.45 5.62 31.33
N MET A 285 -20.18 4.77 30.61
CA MET A 285 -19.56 3.91 29.60
C MET A 285 -18.98 4.73 28.44
N LYS A 286 -19.66 5.81 28.01
CA LYS A 286 -19.17 6.67 26.93
C LYS A 286 -17.84 7.34 27.26
N GLY A 287 -17.63 7.75 28.51
CA GLY A 287 -16.40 8.42 28.93
C GLY A 287 -15.16 7.55 28.67
N THR A 288 -15.14 6.35 29.26
CA THR A 288 -14.02 5.41 29.10
C THR A 288 -13.92 4.90 27.66
N PHE A 289 -15.05 4.54 27.04
CA PHE A 289 -15.04 4.05 25.66
C PHE A 289 -14.45 5.07 24.69
N ASN A 290 -14.88 6.34 24.75
CA ASN A 290 -14.36 7.38 23.88
C ASN A 290 -12.87 7.64 24.13
N SER A 291 -12.41 7.54 25.37
CA SER A 291 -10.98 7.63 25.69
C SER A 291 -10.18 6.51 25.01
N ASN A 292 -10.65 5.27 25.10
CA ASN A 292 -9.99 4.11 24.50
C ASN A 292 -9.99 4.18 22.97
N VAL A 293 -11.13 4.56 22.38
CA VAL A 293 -11.28 4.80 20.95
C VAL A 293 -10.31 5.87 20.46
N ASN A 294 -10.22 7.01 21.15
CA ASN A 294 -9.29 8.08 20.82
C ASN A 294 -7.83 7.60 20.92
N SER A 295 -7.51 6.78 21.92
CA SER A 295 -6.18 6.19 22.07
C SER A 295 -5.82 5.29 20.89
N ALA A 296 -6.71 4.36 20.52
CA ALA A 296 -6.53 3.47 19.38
C ALA A 296 -6.45 4.24 18.04
N TRP A 297 -7.26 5.28 17.87
CA TRP A 297 -7.30 6.07 16.65
C TRP A 297 -6.04 6.91 16.42
N ARG A 298 -5.42 7.44 17.48
CA ARG A 298 -4.19 8.25 17.38
C ARG A 298 -3.08 7.52 16.64
N GLN A 299 -2.95 6.22 16.80
CA GLN A 299 -1.95 5.44 16.07
C GLN A 299 -2.22 5.44 14.56
N THR A 300 -3.49 5.28 14.17
CA THR A 300 -3.92 5.31 12.76
C THR A 300 -3.67 6.70 12.15
N VAL A 301 -4.02 7.76 12.88
CA VAL A 301 -3.74 9.15 12.46
C VAL A 301 -2.23 9.36 12.30
N SER A 302 -1.41 8.91 13.25
CA SER A 302 0.05 9.03 13.19
C SER A 302 0.67 8.28 11.99
N ASN A 303 0.20 7.06 11.72
CA ASN A 303 0.60 6.30 10.55
C ASN A 303 0.21 7.02 9.25
N SER A 304 -1.01 7.58 9.18
CA SER A 304 -1.48 8.36 8.04
C SER A 304 -0.67 9.63 7.82
N GLN A 305 -0.29 10.34 8.88
CA GLN A 305 0.56 11.52 8.82
C GLN A 305 1.94 11.18 8.26
N THR A 306 2.54 10.09 8.75
CA THR A 306 3.85 9.61 8.28
C THR A 306 3.80 9.28 6.79
N PHE A 307 2.75 8.58 6.35
CA PHE A 307 2.52 8.30 4.94
C PHE A 307 2.39 9.60 4.12
N CYS A 308 1.52 10.52 4.54
CA CYS A 308 1.29 11.79 3.83
C CYS A 308 2.60 12.58 3.70
N ASN A 309 3.41 12.65 4.75
CA ASN A 309 4.71 13.32 4.73
C ASN A 309 5.67 12.68 3.72
N LYS A 310 5.71 11.35 3.63
CA LYS A 310 6.53 10.63 2.64
C LYS A 310 6.08 10.92 1.21
N VAL A 311 4.77 10.89 0.93
CA VAL A 311 4.25 11.20 -0.42
C VAL A 311 4.58 12.64 -0.81
N LYS A 312 4.40 13.60 0.12
CA LYS A 312 4.76 15.01 -0.11
C LYS A 312 6.25 15.17 -0.40
N ALA A 313 7.12 14.48 0.34
CA ALA A 313 8.56 14.52 0.11
C ALA A 313 8.96 13.92 -1.24
N GLU A 314 8.34 12.81 -1.65
CA GLU A 314 8.56 12.23 -2.99
C GLU A 314 8.11 13.19 -4.09
N LEU A 315 6.92 13.81 -3.97
CA LEU A 315 6.44 14.81 -4.93
C LEU A 315 7.38 16.02 -5.05
N GLU A 316 7.87 16.54 -3.92
CA GLU A 316 8.87 17.62 -3.90
C GLU A 316 10.17 17.21 -4.58
N SER A 317 10.66 16.00 -4.29
CA SER A 317 11.88 15.46 -4.92
C SER A 317 11.72 15.30 -6.43
N ARG A 318 10.58 14.75 -6.89
CA ARG A 318 10.27 14.62 -8.31
C ARG A 318 10.18 15.99 -8.98
N LYS A 319 9.46 16.95 -8.40
CA LYS A 319 9.37 18.33 -8.89
C LYS A 319 10.75 18.95 -9.12
N ALA A 320 11.62 18.88 -8.11
CA ALA A 320 12.98 19.41 -8.21
C ALA A 320 13.79 18.74 -9.32
N ALA A 321 13.71 17.41 -9.43
CA ALA A 321 14.40 16.66 -10.49
C ALA A 321 13.89 17.02 -11.90
N MET A 322 12.58 17.26 -12.06
CA MET A 322 12.00 17.69 -13.33
C MET A 322 12.50 19.07 -13.76
N ILE A 323 12.49 20.03 -12.83
CA ILE A 323 12.95 21.40 -13.08
C ILE A 323 14.43 21.41 -13.44
N GLN A 324 15.27 20.72 -12.64
CA GLN A 324 16.70 20.65 -12.90
C GLN A 324 17.01 20.02 -14.28
N ALA A 325 16.26 18.98 -14.68
CA ALA A 325 16.40 18.38 -15.99
C ALA A 325 16.00 19.34 -17.13
N ALA A 326 14.95 20.13 -16.93
CA ALA A 326 14.49 21.13 -17.89
C ALA A 326 15.50 22.27 -18.05
N GLU A 327 16.01 22.81 -16.94
CA GLU A 327 17.05 23.86 -16.95
C GLU A 327 18.32 23.39 -17.66
N SER A 328 18.74 22.14 -17.39
CA SER A 328 19.90 21.53 -18.05
C SER A 328 19.68 21.37 -19.55
N ALA A 329 18.49 20.95 -19.97
CA ALA A 329 18.13 20.82 -21.38
C ALA A 329 18.14 22.19 -22.10
N VAL A 330 17.63 23.24 -21.46
CA VAL A 330 17.66 24.61 -22.01
C VAL A 330 19.09 25.14 -22.11
N ALA A 331 19.92 24.95 -21.07
CA ALA A 331 21.30 25.41 -21.03
C ALA A 331 22.15 24.78 -22.15
N ASN A 332 21.90 23.51 -22.46
CA ASN A 332 22.61 22.78 -23.50
C ASN A 332 21.97 22.96 -24.90
N SER A 333 20.75 23.54 -24.98
CA SER A 333 20.08 23.74 -26.26
C SER A 333 20.79 24.81 -27.11
N GLY A 334 21.33 24.36 -28.25
CA GLY A 334 22.09 25.21 -29.16
C GLY A 334 23.56 25.43 -28.75
N ASP A 335 24.16 24.53 -27.97
CA ASP A 335 25.62 24.47 -27.85
C ASP A 335 26.18 23.83 -29.14
N ASP A 336 26.85 24.64 -29.97
CA ASP A 336 27.47 24.19 -31.23
C ASP A 336 28.36 22.97 -31.04
N LYS A 337 28.91 22.80 -29.83
CA LYS A 337 29.76 21.68 -29.44
C LYS A 337 28.99 20.37 -29.24
N GLU A 338 27.76 20.40 -28.73
CA GLU A 338 26.92 19.20 -28.59
C GLU A 338 26.37 18.78 -29.95
N THR A 339 26.00 19.74 -30.79
CA THR A 339 25.62 19.51 -32.20
C THR A 339 26.80 19.00 -33.02
N GLU A 340 28.02 19.53 -32.84
CA GLU A 340 29.24 18.99 -33.46
C GLU A 340 29.57 17.59 -32.95
N ASN A 341 29.45 17.33 -31.66
CA ASN A 341 29.67 15.99 -31.09
C ASN A 341 28.63 14.98 -31.60
N LEU A 342 27.37 15.38 -31.74
CA LEU A 342 26.30 14.57 -32.35
C LEU A 342 26.58 14.31 -33.83
N LYS A 343 26.95 15.34 -34.60
CA LYS A 343 27.37 15.19 -36.01
C LYS A 343 28.58 14.28 -36.14
N LYS A 344 29.55 14.40 -35.24
CA LYS A 344 30.75 13.55 -35.20
C LYS A 344 30.40 12.10 -34.83
N ALA A 345 29.57 11.88 -33.81
CA ALA A 345 29.11 10.56 -33.41
C ALA A 345 28.28 9.88 -34.50
N ILE A 346 27.43 10.63 -35.21
CA ILE A 346 26.69 10.14 -36.37
C ILE A 346 27.65 9.79 -37.51
N ALA A 347 28.62 10.65 -37.83
CA ALA A 347 29.61 10.37 -38.86
C ALA A 347 30.49 9.15 -38.53
N GLU A 348 30.86 8.97 -37.26
CA GLU A 348 31.59 7.79 -36.78
C GLU A 348 30.71 6.52 -36.91
N LEU A 349 29.45 6.56 -36.46
CA LEU A 349 28.51 5.43 -36.56
C LEU A 349 28.17 5.09 -38.02
N GLU A 350 27.99 6.07 -38.89
CA GLU A 350 27.83 5.85 -40.33
C GLU A 350 29.07 5.23 -40.95
N GLY A 351 30.26 5.63 -40.51
CA GLY A 351 31.53 5.04 -40.93
C GLY A 351 31.62 3.56 -40.53
N PHE A 352 31.18 3.22 -39.31
CA PHE A 352 31.13 1.83 -38.82
C PHE A 352 30.07 0.97 -39.52
N LEU A 353 28.98 1.55 -40.04
CA LEU A 353 27.95 0.80 -40.78
C LEU A 353 28.28 0.63 -42.28
N LYS A 354 29.21 1.42 -42.82
CA LYS A 354 29.61 1.41 -44.24
C LYS A 354 30.92 0.65 -44.50
N GLY A 355 31.71 0.37 -43.45
CA GLY A 355 32.92 -0.47 -43.50
C GLY A 355 32.63 -1.87 -43.04
#